data_AF-A0A8J5GLQ3-F1
#
_entry.id   AF-A0A8J5GLQ3-F1
#
_cell.length_a   1.000
_cell.length_b   1.000
_cell.length_c   1.000
_cell.angle_alpha   90.00
_cell.angle_beta   90.00
_cell.angle_gamma   90.00
#
_symmetry.space_group_name_H-M   'P 1'
#
loop_
_entity.id
_entity.type
_entity.pdbx_description
1 polymer ?
#
loop_
_entity_poly.entity_id
_entity_poly.type
_entity_poly.pdbx_seq_one_letter_code
_entity_poly.pdbx_strand_id
1 'polypeptide(L)'
;MSGYALRLSARLSQAQQLFQRDAQTITPEALESVKAALASSEVEHKSETKKKAIPRKAAGQRWEDPTLTDWPENDFRLFCGDLGNEVNDDVLSKAFSRFPTFNMARVIRDKRTGKTKGYGFVSFSNPSDLAAALKEMNGKYVGNRPIKLRKSTWKERTDVGALGRQKNHIQKKPKLSKKGVLHK
;
A
#
# COMPACT_ATOMS: atom_id res chain seq x y z
N MET A 1 -51.84 48.90 -11.19
CA MET A 1 -50.49 48.62 -10.65
C MET A 1 -50.51 47.41 -9.70
N SER A 2 -50.84 46.19 -10.16
CA SER A 2 -51.02 45.04 -9.27
C SER A 2 -50.66 43.70 -9.95
N GLY A 3 -49.37 43.40 -10.05
CA GLY A 3 -48.91 42.14 -10.66
C GLY A 3 -47.48 41.78 -10.30
N TYR A 4 -46.60 42.79 -10.22
CA TYR A 4 -45.22 42.61 -9.78
C TYR A 4 -45.10 42.28 -8.29
N ALA A 5 -45.96 42.86 -7.44
CA ALA A 5 -45.97 42.61 -5.99
C ALA A 5 -46.34 41.15 -5.64
N LEU A 6 -47.28 40.55 -6.37
CA LEU A 6 -47.72 39.17 -6.16
C LEU A 6 -46.68 38.12 -6.61
N ARG A 7 -45.88 38.43 -7.65
CA ARG A 7 -44.80 37.53 -8.10
C ARG A 7 -43.56 37.61 -7.21
N LEU A 8 -43.28 38.77 -6.61
CA LEU A 8 -42.19 38.96 -5.66
C LEU A 8 -42.49 38.32 -4.30
N SER A 9 -43.73 38.42 -3.79
CA SER A 9 -44.11 37.77 -2.53
C SER A 9 -44.09 36.25 -2.61
N ALA A 10 -44.54 35.68 -3.74
CA ALA A 10 -44.49 34.24 -3.98
C ALA A 10 -43.03 33.71 -4.03
N ARG A 11 -42.11 34.44 -4.67
CA ARG A 11 -40.68 34.09 -4.69
C ARG A 11 -40.02 34.20 -3.32
N LEU A 12 -40.39 35.21 -2.52
CA LEU A 12 -39.84 35.38 -1.17
C LEU A 12 -40.30 34.25 -0.22
N SER A 13 -41.57 33.87 -0.31
CA SER A 13 -42.13 32.76 0.46
C SER A 13 -41.51 31.41 0.08
N GLN A 14 -41.32 31.18 -1.23
CA GLN A 14 -40.68 29.96 -1.74
C GLN A 14 -39.20 29.88 -1.29
N ALA A 15 -38.48 31.00 -1.23
CA ALA A 15 -37.12 31.06 -0.72
C ALA A 15 -37.02 30.79 0.79
N GLN A 16 -37.98 31.29 1.59
CA GLN A 16 -38.03 31.01 3.03
C GLN A 16 -38.33 29.54 3.35
N GLN A 17 -39.18 28.89 2.56
CA GLN A 17 -39.48 27.45 2.71
C GLN A 17 -38.29 26.55 2.35
N LEU A 18 -37.50 26.92 1.34
CA LEU A 18 -36.25 26.22 1.00
C LEU A 18 -35.21 26.31 2.13
N PHE A 19 -35.03 27.50 2.70
CA PHE A 19 -34.09 27.71 3.80
C PHE A 19 -34.46 26.92 5.07
N GLN A 20 -35.75 26.73 5.36
CA GLN A 20 -36.22 25.92 6.49
C GLN A 20 -36.06 24.40 6.26
N ARG A 21 -36.03 23.92 5.01
CA ARG A 21 -35.74 22.51 4.68
C ARG A 21 -34.25 22.18 4.77
N ASP A 22 -33.40 23.10 4.35
CA ASP A 22 -31.94 22.90 4.34
C ASP A 22 -31.32 22.99 5.75
N ALA A 23 -32.02 23.61 6.71
CA ALA A 23 -31.61 23.67 8.11
C ALA A 23 -31.80 22.35 8.90
N GLN A 24 -32.44 21.33 8.33
CA GLN A 24 -32.66 20.02 8.96
C GLN A 24 -31.91 18.86 8.27
N THR A 25 -30.81 19.14 7.57
CA THR A 25 -30.00 18.09 6.92
C THR A 25 -28.67 17.85 7.65
N ILE A 26 -28.75 17.57 8.95
CA ILE A 26 -27.80 16.63 9.57
C ILE A 26 -28.65 15.44 9.99
N THR A 27 -28.93 14.59 9.00
CA THR A 27 -29.49 13.26 9.26
C THR A 27 -28.48 12.50 10.13
N PRO A 28 -28.90 11.83 11.22
CA PRO A 28 -28.00 11.04 12.05
C PRO A 28 -27.27 9.95 11.25
N GLU A 29 -27.87 9.50 10.14
CA GLU A 29 -27.26 8.60 9.16
C GLU A 29 -26.00 9.15 8.48
N ALA A 30 -25.95 10.46 8.21
CA ALA A 30 -24.76 11.09 7.63
C ALA A 30 -23.62 11.17 8.65
N LEU A 31 -23.96 11.42 9.93
CA LEU A 31 -22.98 11.39 11.02
C LEU A 31 -22.46 9.97 11.28
N GLU A 32 -23.33 8.96 11.16
CA GLU A 32 -22.96 7.55 11.27
C GLU A 32 -22.06 7.12 10.10
N SER A 33 -22.33 7.59 8.89
CA SER A 33 -21.50 7.34 7.70
C SER A 33 -20.10 7.94 7.84
N VAL A 34 -19.98 9.16 8.35
CA VAL A 34 -18.67 9.80 8.61
C VAL A 34 -17.92 9.09 9.74
N LYS A 35 -18.61 8.66 10.81
CA LYS A 35 -18.01 7.84 11.88
C LYS A 35 -17.56 6.47 11.37
N ALA A 36 -18.33 5.82 10.51
CA ALA A 36 -17.99 4.54 9.90
C ALA A 36 -16.80 4.68 8.92
N ALA A 37 -16.72 5.78 8.17
CA ALA A 37 -15.59 6.11 7.32
C ALA A 37 -14.31 6.35 8.13
N LEU A 38 -14.39 7.10 9.25
CA LEU A 38 -13.26 7.27 10.17
C LEU A 38 -12.84 5.96 10.84
N ALA A 39 -13.80 5.15 11.30
CA ALA A 39 -13.52 3.83 11.87
C ALA A 39 -12.87 2.87 10.85
N SER A 40 -13.24 2.96 9.57
CA SER A 40 -12.60 2.19 8.50
C SER A 40 -11.17 2.66 8.24
N SER A 41 -10.91 3.97 8.31
CA SER A 41 -9.55 4.52 8.18
C SER A 41 -8.63 4.15 9.36
N GLU A 42 -9.18 3.98 10.56
CA GLU A 42 -8.42 3.58 11.75
C GLU A 42 -8.21 2.05 11.84
N VAL A 43 -9.08 1.26 11.20
CA VAL A 43 -8.95 -0.20 11.09
C VAL A 43 -7.99 -0.62 9.99
N GLU A 44 -7.82 0.15 8.90
CA GLU A 44 -6.76 -0.13 7.93
C GLU A 44 -5.36 0.01 8.57
N HIS A 45 -5.11 1.06 9.36
CA HIS A 45 -3.83 1.22 10.08
C HIS A 45 -3.65 0.24 11.26
N LYS A 46 -4.72 -0.36 11.79
CA LYS A 46 -4.62 -1.35 12.89
C LYS A 46 -4.52 -2.79 12.38
N SER A 47 -4.93 -3.08 11.16
CA SER A 47 -4.71 -4.39 10.53
C SER A 47 -3.24 -4.62 10.11
N GLU A 48 -2.43 -3.56 10.06
CA GLU A 48 -0.99 -3.60 9.76
C GLU A 48 -0.10 -4.14 10.89
N THR A 49 -0.60 -4.26 12.13
CA THR A 49 0.24 -4.63 13.30
C THR A 49 0.55 -6.13 13.44
N LYS A 50 0.21 -6.99 12.46
CA LYS A 50 0.55 -8.43 12.49
C LYS A 50 1.23 -8.97 11.23
N LYS A 51 1.78 -8.12 10.36
CA LYS A 51 2.64 -8.58 9.27
C LYS A 51 4.02 -8.93 9.83
N LYS A 52 4.31 -10.24 9.93
CA LYS A 52 5.56 -10.78 10.50
C LYS A 52 6.75 -10.29 9.69
N ALA A 53 7.61 -9.48 10.32
CA ALA A 53 8.82 -8.97 9.69
C ALA A 53 9.74 -10.11 9.26
N ILE A 54 10.20 -10.07 8.01
CA ILE A 54 11.09 -11.09 7.46
C ILE A 54 12.53 -10.74 7.85
N PRO A 55 13.21 -11.58 8.66
CA PRO A 55 14.57 -11.31 9.09
C PRO A 55 15.53 -11.45 7.89
N ARG A 56 16.27 -10.38 7.58
CA ARG A 56 17.36 -10.39 6.59
C ARG A 56 18.71 -10.45 7.28
N LYS A 57 19.68 -11.15 6.68
CA LYS A 57 21.08 -11.19 7.11
C LYS A 57 21.98 -10.66 6.00
N ALA A 58 22.81 -9.67 6.32
CA ALA A 58 23.93 -9.26 5.48
C ALA A 58 25.05 -8.78 6.40
N ALA A 59 26.30 -9.17 6.11
CA ALA A 59 27.49 -8.75 6.86
C ALA A 59 27.38 -8.88 8.40
N GLY A 60 26.81 -9.98 8.89
CA GLY A 60 26.66 -10.25 10.33
C GLY A 60 25.53 -9.50 11.05
N GLN A 61 24.91 -8.50 10.41
CA GLN A 61 23.78 -7.76 10.97
C GLN A 61 22.44 -8.37 10.54
N ARG A 62 21.51 -8.47 11.50
CA ARG A 62 20.10 -8.84 11.26
C ARG A 62 19.26 -7.58 11.26
N TRP A 63 18.45 -7.41 10.22
CA TRP A 63 17.44 -6.35 10.22
C TRP A 63 16.08 -6.90 9.79
N GLU A 64 15.05 -6.30 10.35
CA GLU A 64 13.66 -6.56 10.01
C GLU A 64 13.22 -5.56 8.94
N ASP A 65 12.80 -6.06 7.78
CA ASP A 65 12.25 -5.20 6.73
C ASP A 65 10.74 -5.44 6.56
N PRO A 66 9.88 -4.53 7.06
CA PRO A 66 8.44 -4.66 6.94
C PRO A 66 7.97 -4.49 5.50
N THR A 67 8.78 -3.88 4.62
CA THR A 67 8.37 -3.65 3.22
C THR A 67 8.36 -4.94 2.40
N LEU A 68 8.94 -6.03 2.91
CA LEU A 68 8.97 -7.32 2.22
C LEU A 68 7.60 -8.01 2.19
N THR A 69 6.73 -7.76 3.17
CA THR A 69 5.39 -8.37 3.25
C THR A 69 4.36 -7.73 2.33
N ASP A 70 4.65 -6.55 1.77
CA ASP A 70 3.74 -5.89 0.84
C ASP A 70 3.92 -6.35 -0.60
N TRP A 71 4.94 -7.17 -0.87
CA TRP A 71 5.19 -7.70 -2.20
C TRP A 71 4.37 -8.98 -2.43
N PRO A 72 3.98 -9.26 -3.69
CA PRO A 72 3.28 -10.49 -4.03
C PRO A 72 4.10 -11.73 -3.64
N GLU A 73 3.41 -12.77 -3.16
CA GLU A 73 4.04 -14.07 -2.90
C GLU A 73 4.51 -14.71 -4.23
N ASN A 74 5.65 -15.40 -4.20
CA ASN A 74 6.28 -16.06 -5.36
C ASN A 74 6.64 -15.15 -6.54
N ASP A 75 7.01 -13.90 -6.27
CA ASP A 75 7.38 -12.97 -7.32
C ASP A 75 8.83 -13.11 -7.84
N PHE A 76 9.09 -12.43 -8.96
CA PHE A 76 10.43 -12.23 -9.51
C PHE A 76 10.74 -10.74 -9.47
N ARG A 77 11.73 -10.35 -8.67
CA ARG A 77 12.07 -8.94 -8.50
C ARG A 77 13.27 -8.54 -9.34
N LEU A 78 13.15 -7.40 -9.98
CA LEU A 78 14.19 -6.72 -10.71
C LEU A 78 14.69 -5.53 -9.88
N PHE A 79 15.99 -5.45 -9.70
CA PHE A 79 16.63 -4.29 -9.09
C PHE A 79 16.76 -3.17 -10.14
N CYS A 80 16.26 -2.00 -9.78
CA CYS A 80 16.29 -0.79 -10.60
C CYS A 80 17.20 0.23 -9.92
N GLY A 81 18.41 0.41 -10.43
CA GLY A 81 19.38 1.37 -9.92
C GLY A 81 19.51 2.61 -10.80
N ASP A 82 20.23 3.59 -10.28
CA ASP A 82 20.57 4.84 -10.96
C ASP A 82 19.36 5.74 -11.26
N LEU A 83 18.32 5.63 -10.45
CA LEU A 83 17.11 6.45 -10.58
C LEU A 83 17.38 7.91 -10.19
N GLY A 84 16.73 8.84 -10.90
CA GLY A 84 16.75 10.26 -10.55
C GLY A 84 15.90 10.58 -9.32
N ASN A 85 16.06 11.78 -8.77
CA ASN A 85 15.31 12.21 -7.57
C ASN A 85 13.82 12.44 -7.85
N GLU A 86 13.51 12.74 -9.11
CA GLU A 86 12.18 12.90 -9.66
C GLU A 86 11.42 11.57 -9.83
N VAL A 87 12.12 10.43 -9.82
CA VAL A 87 11.50 9.12 -10.04
C VAL A 87 10.81 8.65 -8.76
N ASN A 88 9.51 8.38 -8.88
CA ASN A 88 8.68 7.82 -7.82
C ASN A 88 8.08 6.47 -8.24
N ASP A 89 7.31 5.87 -7.34
CA ASP A 89 6.70 4.55 -7.52
C ASP A 89 5.76 4.55 -8.73
N ASP A 90 5.02 5.64 -8.97
CA ASP A 90 4.12 5.79 -10.11
C ASP A 90 4.85 5.87 -11.45
N VAL A 91 5.93 6.67 -11.52
CA VAL A 91 6.77 6.81 -12.72
C VAL A 91 7.40 5.47 -13.06
N LEU A 92 7.95 4.78 -12.06
CA LEU A 92 8.52 3.46 -12.26
C LEU A 92 7.45 2.44 -12.67
N SER A 93 6.27 2.46 -12.04
CA SER A 93 5.15 1.58 -12.40
C SER A 93 4.69 1.81 -13.84
N LYS A 94 4.52 3.06 -14.26
CA LYS A 94 4.14 3.42 -15.65
C LYS A 94 5.19 2.97 -16.67
N ALA A 95 6.47 3.01 -16.32
CA ALA A 95 7.53 2.56 -17.23
C ALA A 95 7.49 1.04 -17.46
N PHE A 96 7.08 0.27 -16.46
CA PHE A 96 7.05 -1.19 -16.51
C PHE A 96 5.66 -1.80 -16.71
N SER A 97 4.58 -1.02 -16.68
CA SER A 97 3.20 -1.48 -16.91
C SER A 97 2.96 -2.02 -18.31
N ARG A 98 3.87 -1.74 -19.26
CA ARG A 98 3.82 -2.31 -20.61
C ARG A 98 4.06 -3.81 -20.66
N PHE A 99 4.65 -4.38 -19.61
CA PHE A 99 4.91 -5.82 -19.52
C PHE A 99 3.69 -6.51 -18.90
N PRO A 100 3.19 -7.60 -19.51
CA PRO A 100 1.91 -8.19 -19.15
C PRO A 100 1.86 -8.74 -17.72
N THR A 101 3.00 -9.15 -17.17
CA THR A 101 3.08 -9.72 -15.82
C THR A 101 3.69 -8.76 -14.81
N PHE A 102 3.63 -7.46 -15.06
CA PHE A 102 4.01 -6.46 -14.08
C PHE A 102 3.03 -6.52 -12.89
N ASN A 103 3.58 -6.60 -11.67
CA ASN A 103 2.76 -6.67 -10.45
C ASN A 103 2.86 -5.38 -9.64
N MET A 104 4.09 -4.96 -9.30
CA MET A 104 4.32 -3.85 -8.38
C MET A 104 5.67 -3.20 -8.64
N ALA A 105 5.77 -1.87 -8.46
CA ALA A 105 7.04 -1.17 -8.36
C ALA A 105 7.12 -0.37 -7.06
N ARG A 106 8.32 -0.26 -6.48
CA ARG A 106 8.58 0.58 -5.30
C ARG A 106 9.95 1.23 -5.40
N VAL A 107 10.02 2.53 -5.18
CA VAL A 107 11.27 3.29 -5.03
C VAL A 107 11.62 3.39 -3.56
N ILE A 108 12.87 3.07 -3.22
CA ILE A 108 13.30 3.12 -1.82
C ILE A 108 13.69 4.54 -1.45
N ARG A 109 13.02 5.06 -0.42
CA ARG A 109 13.28 6.38 0.15
C ARG A 109 13.82 6.26 1.56
N ASP A 110 14.63 7.22 1.95
CA ASP A 110 15.10 7.37 3.32
C ASP A 110 13.93 7.82 4.21
N LYS A 111 13.66 7.10 5.30
CA LYS A 111 12.50 7.34 6.17
C LYS A 111 12.60 8.65 6.96
N ARG A 112 13.81 9.17 7.19
CA ARG A 112 14.03 10.40 7.96
C ARG A 112 13.96 11.64 7.08
N THR A 113 14.48 11.54 5.85
CA THR A 113 14.59 12.69 4.95
C THR A 113 13.57 12.71 3.81
N GLY A 114 12.87 11.59 3.57
CA GLY A 114 11.94 11.42 2.45
C GLY A 114 12.59 11.36 1.06
N LYS A 115 13.91 11.58 0.98
CA LYS A 115 14.66 11.57 -0.28
C LYS A 115 14.82 10.15 -0.81
N THR A 116 14.77 10.00 -2.13
CA THR A 116 15.06 8.70 -2.76
C THR A 116 16.50 8.29 -2.52
N LYS A 117 16.72 6.99 -2.38
CA LYS A 117 18.07 6.41 -2.32
C LYS A 117 18.63 6.11 -3.72
N GLY A 118 17.92 6.50 -4.77
CA GLY A 118 18.34 6.32 -6.17
C GLY A 118 18.18 4.89 -6.69
N TYR A 119 17.40 4.06 -5.99
CA TYR A 119 17.09 2.70 -6.42
C TYR A 119 15.68 2.26 -6.01
N GLY A 120 15.17 1.26 -6.71
CA GLY A 120 13.88 0.65 -6.49
C GLY A 120 13.85 -0.82 -6.90
N PHE A 121 12.68 -1.42 -6.74
CA PHE A 121 12.41 -2.79 -7.14
C PHE A 121 11.13 -2.84 -7.97
N VAL A 122 11.12 -3.73 -8.96
CA VAL A 122 9.95 -4.05 -9.77
C VAL A 122 9.69 -5.54 -9.64
N SER A 123 8.44 -5.93 -9.47
CA SER A 123 7.99 -7.29 -9.27
C SER A 123 7.21 -7.78 -10.49
N PHE A 124 7.53 -8.99 -10.95
CA PHE A 124 6.85 -9.68 -12.04
C PHE A 124 6.33 -11.04 -11.58
N SER A 125 5.21 -11.48 -12.14
CA SER A 125 4.71 -12.84 -11.93
C SER A 125 5.53 -13.90 -12.67
N ASN A 126 6.05 -13.57 -13.86
CA ASN A 126 6.81 -14.52 -14.68
C ASN A 126 8.31 -14.15 -14.81
N PRO A 127 9.20 -15.15 -14.83
CA PRO A 127 10.63 -14.91 -15.01
C PRO A 127 10.99 -14.53 -16.46
N SER A 128 10.19 -14.96 -17.44
CA SER A 128 10.38 -14.63 -18.86
C SER A 128 10.23 -13.12 -19.10
N ASP A 129 9.14 -12.54 -18.59
CA ASP A 129 8.87 -11.11 -18.71
C ASP A 129 9.89 -10.27 -17.92
N LEU A 130 10.38 -10.76 -16.78
CA LEU A 130 11.50 -10.12 -16.08
C LEU A 130 12.75 -10.05 -16.97
N ALA A 131 13.09 -11.14 -17.67
CA ALA A 131 14.26 -11.18 -18.55
C ALA A 131 14.07 -10.27 -19.78
N ALA A 132 12.86 -10.23 -20.34
CA ALA A 132 12.51 -9.32 -21.42
C ALA A 132 12.62 -7.85 -20.97
N ALA A 133 12.05 -7.50 -19.82
CA ALA A 133 12.15 -6.17 -19.23
C ALA A 133 13.60 -5.78 -18.93
N LEU A 134 14.41 -6.69 -18.41
CA LEU A 134 15.84 -6.47 -18.19
C LEU A 134 16.57 -6.16 -19.51
N LYS A 135 16.30 -6.91 -20.58
CA LYS A 135 16.97 -6.70 -21.86
C LYS A 135 16.52 -5.39 -22.52
N GLU A 136 15.23 -5.08 -22.45
CA GLU A 136 14.64 -3.97 -23.19
C GLU A 136 14.79 -2.63 -22.46
N MET A 137 14.64 -2.61 -21.14
CA MET A 137 14.61 -1.37 -20.36
C MET A 137 15.98 -0.97 -19.80
N ASN A 138 16.97 -1.87 -19.79
CA ASN A 138 18.28 -1.53 -19.25
C ASN A 138 18.98 -0.46 -20.10
N GLY A 139 19.38 0.63 -19.47
CA GLY A 139 19.96 1.80 -20.14
C GLY A 139 18.94 2.77 -20.73
N LYS A 140 17.63 2.48 -20.68
CA LYS A 140 16.59 3.44 -21.11
C LYS A 140 16.43 4.56 -20.09
N TYR A 141 16.03 5.73 -20.55
CA TYR A 141 15.78 6.87 -19.67
C TYR A 141 14.46 6.69 -18.92
N VAL A 142 14.52 6.81 -17.60
CA VAL A 142 13.35 6.89 -16.71
C VAL A 142 13.54 8.15 -15.87
N GLY A 143 12.78 9.19 -16.18
CA GLY A 143 13.09 10.55 -15.75
C GLY A 143 14.29 11.10 -16.53
N ASN A 144 15.24 11.70 -15.83
CA ASN A 144 16.40 12.37 -16.42
C ASN A 144 17.67 11.50 -16.47
N ARG A 145 17.59 10.23 -16.04
CA ARG A 145 18.75 9.33 -15.93
C ARG A 145 18.47 7.97 -16.59
N PRO A 146 19.49 7.33 -17.20
CA PRO A 146 19.34 5.98 -17.72
C PRO A 146 19.26 4.97 -16.57
N ILE A 147 18.25 4.12 -16.59
CA ILE A 147 18.01 3.10 -15.55
C ILE A 147 19.01 1.95 -15.68
N LYS A 148 19.56 1.50 -14.55
CA LYS A 148 20.45 0.32 -14.48
C LYS A 148 19.70 -0.86 -13.90
N LEU A 149 19.44 -1.88 -14.70
CA LEU A 149 18.66 -3.05 -14.29
C LEU A 149 19.55 -4.24 -13.96
N ARG A 150 19.22 -4.96 -12.88
CA ARG A 150 19.89 -6.20 -12.46
C ARG A 150 18.88 -7.18 -11.86
N LYS A 151 19.17 -8.48 -11.91
CA LYS A 151 18.40 -9.48 -11.17
C LYS A 151 18.49 -9.18 -9.67
N SER A 152 17.36 -9.16 -8.95
CA SER A 152 17.37 -8.91 -7.51
C SER A 152 17.80 -10.16 -6.73
N THR A 153 18.71 -9.99 -5.77
CA THR A 153 19.17 -11.06 -4.87
C THR A 153 18.25 -11.22 -3.65
N TRP A 154 16.96 -10.86 -3.77
CA TRP A 154 16.06 -10.83 -2.62
C TRP A 154 15.84 -12.23 -2.02
N LYS A 155 15.68 -13.26 -2.86
CA LYS A 155 15.52 -14.66 -2.42
C LYS A 155 16.76 -15.19 -1.70
N GLU A 156 17.95 -14.78 -2.14
CA GLU A 156 19.24 -15.20 -1.57
C GLU A 156 19.54 -14.50 -0.23
N ARG A 157 19.08 -13.26 -0.05
CA ARG A 157 19.20 -12.50 1.21
C ARG A 157 18.14 -12.87 2.25
N THR A 158 17.11 -13.60 1.84
CA THR A 158 16.09 -14.14 2.73
C THR A 158 16.60 -15.44 3.33
N ASP A 159 16.76 -15.48 4.66
CA ASP A 159 17.21 -16.68 5.37
C ASP A 159 16.10 -17.75 5.33
N VAL A 160 16.14 -18.60 4.31
CA VAL A 160 15.18 -19.70 4.10
C VAL A 160 15.14 -20.69 5.27
N GLY A 161 16.24 -20.81 6.02
CA GLY A 161 16.33 -21.59 7.26
C GLY A 161 15.54 -21.00 8.44
N ALA A 162 15.48 -19.67 8.56
CA ALA A 162 14.67 -18.98 9.56
C ALA A 162 13.17 -19.02 9.24
N LEU A 163 12.78 -19.00 7.96
CA LEU A 163 11.37 -19.16 7.53
C LEU A 163 10.84 -20.58 7.80
N GLY A 164 11.68 -21.62 7.69
CA GLY A 164 11.30 -23.00 8.02
C GLY A 164 11.02 -23.23 9.50
N ARG A 165 11.75 -22.55 10.41
CA ARG A 165 11.52 -22.66 11.86
C ARG A 165 10.22 -22.00 12.33
N GLN A 166 9.72 -20.98 11.63
CA GLN A 166 8.43 -20.36 11.97
C GLN A 166 7.21 -21.22 11.62
N LYS A 167 7.27 -22.08 10.59
CA LYS A 167 6.16 -23.00 10.26
C LYS A 167 5.96 -24.07 11.35
N ASN A 168 7.06 -24.57 11.94
CA ASN A 168 6.97 -25.60 12.99
C ASN A 168 6.55 -25.07 14.37
N HIS A 169 6.71 -23.78 14.66
CA HIS A 169 6.29 -23.20 15.95
C HIS A 169 4.78 -22.89 16.01
N ILE A 170 4.09 -22.75 14.86
CA ILE A 170 2.64 -22.49 14.84
C ILE A 170 1.82 -23.77 15.06
N GLN A 171 2.37 -24.94 14.70
CA GLN A 171 1.68 -26.24 14.88
C GLN A 171 1.86 -26.87 16.27
N LYS A 172 2.84 -26.43 17.07
CA LYS A 172 3.05 -26.90 18.44
C LYS A 172 2.50 -25.95 19.51
N LYS A 173 1.31 -25.37 19.33
CA LYS A 173 0.57 -24.82 20.49
C LYS A 173 0.02 -26.00 21.30
N PRO A 174 0.48 -26.25 22.54
CA PRO A 174 -0.16 -27.25 23.39
C PRO A 174 -1.58 -26.78 23.70
N LYS A 175 -2.57 -27.67 23.47
CA LYS A 175 -3.97 -27.46 23.87
C LYS A 175 -3.98 -27.29 25.39
N LEU A 176 -4.20 -26.08 25.90
CA LEU A 176 -4.48 -25.88 27.33
C LEU A 176 -5.78 -26.63 27.67
N SER A 177 -5.69 -27.66 28.51
CA SER A 177 -6.86 -28.38 29.01
C SER A 177 -7.68 -27.48 29.92
N LYS A 178 -8.98 -27.33 29.65
CA LYS A 178 -9.91 -26.76 30.61
C LYS A 178 -10.09 -27.77 31.75
N LYS A 179 -9.65 -27.44 32.98
CA LYS A 179 -10.19 -28.06 34.20
C LYS A 179 -11.07 -27.03 34.89
N GLY A 180 -12.32 -27.43 35.11
CA GLY A 180 -13.40 -26.60 35.62
C GLY A 180 -13.18 -26.14 37.06
N VAL A 181 -13.72 -24.96 37.33
CA VAL A 181 -13.83 -24.37 38.67
C VAL A 181 -14.97 -25.09 39.39
N LEU A 182 -14.64 -25.69 40.53
CA LEU A 182 -15.58 -26.25 41.49
C LEU A 182 -16.28 -25.10 42.23
N HIS A 183 -17.61 -25.05 42.19
CA HIS A 183 -18.42 -24.13 43.00
C HIS A 183 -19.22 -24.94 44.03
N LYS A 184 -18.98 -24.59 45.30
CA LYS A 184 -19.77 -24.76 46.53
C LYS A 184 -20.20 -26.16 46.97
#